data_AF-A0A326RPM7-F1
#
_entry.id   AF-A0A326RPM7-F1
#
_cell.length_a   1.000
_cell.length_b   1.000
_cell.length_c   1.000
_cell.angle_alpha   90.00
_cell.angle_beta   90.00
_cell.angle_gamma   90.00
#
_symmetry.space_group_name_H-M   'P 1'
#
loop_
_entity.id
_entity.type
_entity.pdbx_description
1 polymer ?
#
loop_
_entity_poly.entity_id
_entity_poly.type
_entity_poly.pdbx_seq_one_letter_code
_entity_poly.pdbx_strand_id
1 'polypeptide(L)'
;MIKHFVEDLPTNSYDQKLEELSKIFDVAPYDVVSLKIRPVRVNLNQYENAYASGWDNQDFREYLENNKENFDKIETDYTSALIETKAGGKIIYIEHETGPELVFETFKVAADITTIIGFVLSIIRIFKKNDDKHYKKEHGQNRIRAISIEKRKKGKRVKIIKIIQIENADKLETEKDIKKMLRRLK
;
A
#
# COMPACT_ATOMS: atom_id res chain seq x y z
N MET A 1 19.07 -0.61 -7.48
CA MET A 1 18.34 -1.89 -7.63
C MET A 1 16.86 -1.69 -7.98
N ILE A 2 16.28 -0.50 -7.74
CA ILE A 2 14.85 -0.21 -8.00
C ILE A 2 14.52 0.01 -9.49
N LYS A 3 15.43 0.59 -10.29
CA LYS A 3 15.20 0.86 -11.73
C LYS A 3 14.72 -0.34 -12.55
N HIS A 4 15.14 -1.57 -12.19
CA HIS A 4 14.71 -2.79 -12.88
C HIS A 4 13.26 -3.22 -12.58
N PHE A 5 12.55 -2.57 -11.65
CA PHE A 5 11.12 -2.82 -11.39
C PHE A 5 10.19 -2.02 -12.30
N VAL A 6 10.68 -0.92 -12.89
CA VAL A 6 9.84 0.11 -13.53
C VAL A 6 10.07 0.18 -15.04
N GLU A 7 11.26 -0.15 -15.55
CA GLU A 7 11.57 -0.08 -16.99
C GLU A 7 11.55 -1.48 -17.64
N ASP A 8 10.75 -1.60 -18.71
CA ASP A 8 10.68 -2.68 -19.69
C ASP A 8 10.26 -4.09 -19.23
N LEU A 9 9.01 -4.23 -18.78
CA LEU A 9 8.37 -5.54 -18.74
C LEU A 9 7.25 -5.64 -19.79
N PRO A 10 7.35 -6.55 -20.77
CA PRO A 10 6.23 -6.87 -21.65
C PRO A 10 5.03 -7.34 -20.81
N THR A 11 3.84 -7.20 -21.37
CA THR A 11 2.54 -7.39 -20.70
C THR A 11 2.20 -8.86 -20.33
N ASN A 12 3.18 -9.71 -20.01
CA ASN A 12 3.06 -11.10 -19.57
C ASN A 12 4.23 -11.41 -18.63
N SER A 13 4.11 -12.00 -17.44
CA SER A 13 3.00 -12.65 -16.75
C SER A 13 3.02 -12.29 -15.26
N TYR A 14 1.85 -12.31 -14.62
CA TYR A 14 1.70 -12.06 -13.18
C TYR A 14 2.68 -12.87 -12.31
N ASP A 15 3.00 -14.09 -12.72
CA ASP A 15 3.89 -14.99 -11.99
C ASP A 15 5.35 -14.52 -12.02
N GLN A 16 5.83 -13.92 -13.11
CA GLN A 16 7.21 -13.37 -13.18
C GLN A 16 7.40 -12.19 -12.23
N LYS A 17 6.46 -11.24 -12.20
CA LYS A 17 6.49 -10.13 -11.23
C LYS A 17 6.46 -10.64 -9.79
N LEU A 18 5.75 -11.74 -9.56
CA LEU A 18 5.69 -12.37 -8.24
C LEU A 18 7.03 -13.02 -7.87
N GLU A 19 7.68 -13.72 -8.80
CA GLU A 19 9.01 -14.30 -8.61
C GLU A 19 10.09 -13.24 -8.36
N GLU A 20 10.04 -12.11 -9.06
CA GLU A 20 10.95 -11.00 -8.81
C GLU A 20 10.76 -10.41 -7.41
N LEU A 21 9.50 -10.13 -7.02
CA LEU A 21 9.19 -9.69 -5.66
C LEU A 21 9.70 -10.69 -4.62
N SER A 22 9.49 -11.99 -4.86
CA SER A 22 9.92 -13.03 -3.94
C SER A 22 11.44 -13.08 -3.76
N LYS A 23 12.22 -12.80 -4.80
CA LYS A 23 13.69 -12.70 -4.72
C LYS A 23 14.15 -11.51 -3.86
N ILE A 24 13.47 -10.37 -3.90
CA ILE A 24 13.82 -9.20 -3.07
C ILE A 24 13.64 -9.51 -1.58
N PHE A 25 12.52 -10.16 -1.27
CA PHE A 25 12.16 -10.55 0.08
C PHE A 25 12.90 -11.81 0.55
N ASP A 26 13.49 -12.57 -0.37
CA ASP A 26 14.08 -13.89 -0.13
C ASP A 26 13.07 -14.89 0.45
N VAL A 27 11.89 -14.95 -0.18
CA VAL A 27 10.74 -15.78 0.26
C VAL A 27 10.10 -16.50 -0.92
N ALA A 28 9.17 -17.42 -0.61
CA ALA A 28 8.35 -18.02 -1.65
C ALA A 28 7.42 -16.98 -2.29
N PRO A 29 7.18 -17.04 -3.63
CA PRO A 29 6.30 -16.12 -4.36
C PRO A 29 4.94 -15.85 -3.68
N TYR A 30 4.36 -16.85 -3.02
CA TYR A 30 3.03 -16.78 -2.44
C TYR A 30 3.00 -16.36 -0.96
N ASP A 31 4.15 -16.06 -0.37
CA ASP A 31 4.28 -15.54 1.00
C ASP A 31 4.33 -14.01 1.05
N VAL A 32 4.23 -13.38 -0.11
CA VAL A 32 4.11 -11.93 -0.29
C VAL A 32 2.66 -11.49 -0.11
N VAL A 33 2.46 -10.45 0.70
CA VAL A 33 1.17 -9.81 0.95
C VAL A 33 1.25 -8.34 0.53
N SER A 34 0.13 -7.83 0.02
CA SER A 34 -0.02 -6.41 -0.29
C SER A 34 -1.14 -5.76 0.53
N LEU A 35 -0.85 -4.59 1.10
CA LEU A 35 -1.84 -3.64 1.61
C LEU A 35 -2.06 -2.57 0.55
N LYS A 36 -3.31 -2.34 0.15
CA LYS A 36 -3.64 -1.29 -0.81
C LYS A 36 -4.66 -0.34 -0.25
N ILE A 37 -4.42 0.95 -0.42
CA ILE A 37 -5.38 2.00 -0.10
C ILE A 37 -5.96 2.48 -1.43
N ARG A 38 -7.27 2.31 -1.60
CA ARG A 38 -7.98 2.68 -2.84
C ARG A 38 -9.15 3.61 -2.53
N PRO A 39 -9.48 4.55 -3.43
CA PRO A 39 -10.78 5.19 -3.41
C PRO A 39 -11.88 4.18 -3.81
N VAL A 40 -13.04 4.27 -3.18
CA VAL A 40 -14.23 3.46 -3.47
C VAL A 40 -15.42 4.40 -3.65
N ARG A 41 -16.21 4.17 -4.71
CA ARG A 41 -17.46 4.90 -4.94
C ARG A 41 -18.62 4.14 -4.35
N VAL A 42 -19.12 4.60 -3.20
CA VAL A 42 -20.46 4.38 -2.55
C VAL A 42 -21.00 2.93 -2.42
N ASN A 43 -20.49 1.94 -3.16
CA ASN A 43 -20.82 0.52 -3.12
C ASN A 43 -19.53 -0.30 -3.10
N LEU A 44 -19.23 -0.95 -1.97
CA LEU A 44 -18.08 -1.84 -1.75
C LEU A 44 -18.01 -3.04 -2.72
N ASN A 45 -19.09 -3.33 -3.45
CA ASN A 45 -19.19 -4.43 -4.38
C ASN A 45 -18.60 -4.12 -5.77
N GLN A 46 -18.29 -2.84 -6.03
CA GLN A 46 -17.60 -2.41 -7.22
C GLN A 46 -16.32 -1.69 -6.78
N TYR A 47 -15.24 -2.46 -6.68
CA TYR A 47 -13.89 -1.92 -6.73
C TYR A 47 -13.68 -1.34 -8.14
N GLU A 48 -14.35 -0.24 -8.45
CA GLU A 48 -14.00 0.52 -9.65
C GLU A 48 -12.58 1.03 -9.47
N ASN A 49 -11.79 0.99 -10.54
CA ASN A 49 -10.44 1.55 -10.63
C ASN A 49 -10.53 3.07 -10.49
N ALA A 50 -10.90 3.57 -9.30
CA ALA A 50 -10.89 4.97 -9.01
C ALA A 50 -9.43 5.38 -8.88
N TYR A 51 -9.03 6.31 -9.73
CA TYR A 51 -7.66 6.77 -9.80
C TYR A 51 -7.35 7.72 -8.62
N ALA A 52 -6.16 7.55 -8.03
CA ALA A 52 -5.55 8.54 -7.15
C ALA A 52 -5.08 9.73 -8.00
N SER A 53 -5.07 10.93 -7.42
CA SER A 53 -4.57 12.10 -8.15
C SER A 53 -3.04 12.09 -8.15
N GLY A 54 -2.41 12.69 -9.18
CA GLY A 54 -0.95 12.82 -9.22
C GLY A 54 -0.37 13.61 -8.03
N TRP A 55 -1.16 14.53 -7.46
CA TRP A 55 -0.78 15.31 -6.27
C TRP A 55 -0.69 14.46 -5.01
N ASP A 56 -1.56 13.46 -4.86
CA ASP A 56 -1.51 12.56 -3.70
C ASP A 56 -0.20 11.77 -3.64
N ASN A 57 0.34 11.42 -4.80
CA ASN A 57 1.62 10.75 -4.92
C ASN A 57 2.79 11.69 -4.56
N GLN A 58 2.73 12.96 -4.98
CA GLN A 58 3.78 13.94 -4.67
C GLN A 58 3.92 14.18 -3.17
N ASP A 59 2.83 14.46 -2.47
CA ASP A 59 2.85 14.70 -1.01
C ASP A 59 3.35 13.47 -0.25
N PHE A 60 3.07 12.28 -0.78
CA PHE A 60 3.55 11.05 -0.20
C PHE A 60 5.06 10.84 -0.37
N ARG A 61 5.59 11.14 -1.55
CA ARG A 61 7.05 11.13 -1.77
C ARG A 61 7.74 12.10 -0.83
N GLU A 62 7.18 13.30 -0.66
CA GLU A 62 7.70 14.28 0.30
C GLU A 62 7.64 13.75 1.73
N TYR A 63 6.55 13.09 2.13
CA TYR A 63 6.47 12.43 3.43
C TYR A 63 7.57 11.38 3.61
N LEU A 64 7.81 10.51 2.63
CA LEU A 64 8.86 9.50 2.69
C LEU A 64 10.24 10.12 2.87
N GLU A 65 10.55 11.15 2.08
CA GLU A 65 11.81 11.89 2.15
C GLU A 65 12.01 12.54 3.52
N ASN A 66 10.96 13.16 4.07
CA ASN A 66 10.99 13.84 5.38
C ASN A 66 10.98 12.90 6.59
N ASN A 67 10.78 11.60 6.39
CA ASN A 67 10.69 10.60 7.47
C ASN A 67 11.76 9.50 7.36
N LYS A 68 12.82 9.74 6.57
CA LYS A 68 13.92 8.78 6.35
C LYS A 68 14.59 8.30 7.64
N GLU A 69 14.61 9.14 8.67
CA GLU A 69 15.16 8.85 10.00
C GLU A 69 14.38 7.77 10.79
N ASN A 70 13.15 7.48 10.37
CA ASN A 70 12.32 6.45 11.01
C ASN A 70 12.61 5.04 10.51
N PHE A 71 13.44 4.91 9.48
CA PHE A 71 13.77 3.65 8.82
C PHE A 71 15.28 3.41 8.83
N ASP A 72 15.68 2.15 8.76
CA ASP A 72 17.11 1.80 8.67
C ASP A 72 17.66 2.20 7.30
N LYS A 73 16.82 2.04 6.27
CA LYS A 73 17.15 2.40 4.90
C LYS A 73 15.90 2.70 4.10
N ILE A 74 15.96 3.74 3.27
CA ILE A 74 15.00 3.95 2.20
C ILE A 74 15.77 4.15 0.90
N GLU A 75 15.54 3.27 -0.07
CA GLU A 75 15.87 3.52 -1.47
C GLU A 75 14.58 3.92 -2.18
N THR A 76 14.56 5.07 -2.84
CA THR A 76 13.39 5.57 -3.57
C THR A 76 13.72 5.68 -5.06
N ASP A 77 12.70 5.52 -5.89
CA ASP A 77 12.67 6.13 -7.22
C ASP A 77 11.41 7.00 -7.34
N TYR A 78 11.13 7.50 -8.55
CA TYR A 78 9.94 8.33 -8.75
C TYR A 78 8.65 7.59 -8.41
N THR A 79 8.53 6.27 -8.55
CA THR A 79 7.22 5.58 -8.42
C THR A 79 7.16 4.57 -7.28
N SER A 80 8.25 4.31 -6.59
CA SER A 80 8.38 3.23 -5.63
C SER A 80 9.46 3.51 -4.59
N ALA A 81 9.40 2.77 -3.48
CA ALA A 81 10.46 2.79 -2.49
C ALA A 81 10.67 1.40 -1.89
N LEU A 82 11.93 1.00 -1.75
CA LEU A 82 12.33 -0.12 -0.90
C LEU A 82 12.71 0.44 0.47
N ILE A 83 12.00 0.00 1.49
CA ILE A 83 12.13 0.45 2.87
C ILE A 83 12.59 -0.74 3.72
N GLU A 84 13.71 -0.58 4.41
CA GLU A 84 14.16 -1.51 5.45
C GLU A 84 13.79 -0.95 6.82
N THR A 85 13.04 -1.73 7.59
CA THR A 85 12.56 -1.35 8.93
C THR A 85 13.63 -1.63 9.98
N LYS A 86 13.53 -0.95 11.12
CA LYS A 86 14.38 -1.16 12.31
C LYS A 86 14.41 -2.60 12.84
N ALA A 87 13.43 -3.42 12.48
CA ALA A 87 13.39 -4.84 12.86
C ALA A 87 13.97 -5.78 11.78
N GLY A 88 14.61 -5.23 10.73
CA GLY A 88 15.16 -5.99 9.61
C GLY A 88 14.09 -6.51 8.63
N GLY A 89 12.89 -5.90 8.65
CA GLY A 89 11.84 -6.13 7.68
C GLY A 89 12.07 -5.34 6.39
N LYS A 90 11.59 -5.87 5.28
CA LYS A 90 11.56 -5.14 4.00
C LYS A 90 10.12 -4.82 3.65
N ILE A 91 9.88 -3.61 3.17
CA ILE A 91 8.60 -3.15 2.64
C ILE A 91 8.88 -2.52 1.29
N ILE A 92 8.12 -2.90 0.27
CA ILE A 92 8.14 -2.21 -1.02
C ILE A 92 6.88 -1.36 -1.09
N TYR A 93 7.07 -0.06 -1.16
CA TYR A 93 6.03 0.89 -1.52
C TYR A 93 5.96 1.03 -3.05
N ILE A 94 4.75 1.04 -3.59
CA ILE A 94 4.49 1.23 -5.02
C ILE A 94 3.36 2.24 -5.18
N GLU A 95 3.59 3.26 -6.01
CA GLU A 95 2.54 4.14 -6.51
C GLU A 95 1.76 3.41 -7.60
N HIS A 96 0.52 3.07 -7.29
CA HIS A 96 -0.42 2.60 -8.30
C HIS A 96 -1.34 3.75 -8.71
N GLU A 97 -1.78 3.72 -9.95
CA GLU A 97 -2.76 4.66 -10.49
C GLU A 97 -4.06 4.69 -9.66
N THR A 98 -4.37 3.61 -8.94
CA THR A 98 -5.55 3.47 -8.06
C THR A 98 -5.26 3.79 -6.59
N GLY A 99 -4.08 4.32 -6.27
CA GLY A 99 -3.61 4.59 -4.91
C GLY A 99 -2.47 3.67 -4.46
N PRO A 100 -1.89 3.93 -3.29
CA PRO A 100 -0.64 3.31 -2.87
C PRO A 100 -0.79 1.84 -2.47
N GLU A 101 0.26 1.09 -2.76
CA GLU A 101 0.43 -0.33 -2.41
C GLU A 101 1.68 -0.52 -1.56
N LEU A 102 1.54 -1.23 -0.44
CA LEU A 102 2.65 -1.74 0.35
C LEU A 102 2.74 -3.23 0.14
N VAL A 103 3.91 -3.73 -0.21
CA VAL A 103 4.19 -5.14 -0.39
C VAL A 103 5.21 -5.57 0.65
N PHE A 104 4.97 -6.68 1.33
CA PHE A 104 5.84 -7.19 2.39
C PHE A 104 5.64 -8.69 2.61
N GLU A 105 6.56 -9.31 3.33
CA GLU A 105 6.49 -10.73 3.72
C GLU A 105 5.49 -10.96 4.86
N THR A 106 4.70 -12.04 4.75
CA THR A 106 3.69 -12.44 5.74
C THR A 106 4.24 -12.59 7.17
N PHE A 107 5.38 -13.28 7.35
CA PHE A 107 5.91 -13.62 8.67
C PHE A 107 6.50 -12.42 9.42
N LYS A 108 7.10 -11.47 8.70
CA LYS A 108 7.69 -10.25 9.27
C LYS A 108 6.67 -9.17 9.63
N VAL A 109 5.42 -9.29 9.17
CA VAL A 109 4.31 -8.44 9.62
C VAL A 109 4.21 -8.40 11.15
N ALA A 110 4.48 -9.52 11.83
CA ALA A 110 4.40 -9.57 13.29
C ALA A 110 5.42 -8.67 13.99
N ALA A 111 6.65 -8.60 13.45
CA ALA A 111 7.74 -7.80 13.98
C ALA A 111 7.57 -6.31 13.63
N ASP A 112 7.04 -6.04 12.43
CA ASP A 112 6.93 -4.68 11.87
C ASP A 112 5.52 -4.09 11.92
N ILE A 113 4.60 -4.71 12.64
CA ILE A 113 3.17 -4.35 12.60
C ILE A 113 2.97 -2.85 12.91
N THR A 114 3.70 -2.32 13.89
CA THR A 114 3.61 -0.93 14.31
C THR A 114 4.11 0.01 13.22
N THR A 115 5.23 -0.32 12.57
CA THR A 115 5.80 0.43 11.45
C THR A 115 4.83 0.46 10.27
N ILE A 116 4.29 -0.70 9.88
CA ILE A 116 3.32 -0.83 8.78
C ILE A 116 2.06 -0.01 9.09
N ILE A 117 1.54 -0.08 10.32
CA ILE A 117 0.38 0.70 10.75
C ILE A 117 0.67 2.20 10.69
N GLY A 118 1.80 2.64 11.24
CA GLY A 118 2.20 4.04 11.20
C GLY A 118 2.23 4.55 9.77
N PHE A 119 2.80 3.76 8.87
CA PHE A 119 2.88 4.07 7.45
C PHE A 119 1.50 4.20 6.79
N VAL A 120 0.63 3.20 6.99
CA VAL A 120 -0.74 3.21 6.47
C VAL A 120 -1.53 4.42 6.99
N LEU A 121 -1.42 4.75 8.28
CA LEU A 121 -2.09 5.90 8.87
C LEU A 121 -1.55 7.23 8.32
N SER A 122 -0.25 7.35 8.10
CA SER A 122 0.35 8.54 7.49
C SER A 122 -0.13 8.75 6.05
N ILE A 123 -0.18 7.68 5.26
CA ILE A 123 -0.77 7.72 3.91
C ILE A 123 -2.19 8.26 3.99
N ILE A 124 -3.04 7.66 4.82
CA ILE A 124 -4.45 8.06 4.93
C ILE A 124 -4.58 9.55 5.29
N ARG A 125 -3.73 10.06 6.20
CA ARG A 125 -3.74 11.48 6.59
C ARG A 125 -3.37 12.42 5.43
N ILE A 126 -2.35 12.08 4.65
CA ILE A 126 -1.92 12.85 3.47
C ILE A 126 -3.07 12.97 2.48
N PHE A 127 -3.63 11.83 2.14
CA PHE A 127 -4.73 11.72 1.21
C PHE A 127 -6.00 12.47 1.69
N LYS A 128 -6.30 12.46 2.98
CA LYS A 128 -7.42 13.24 3.56
C LYS A 128 -7.18 14.75 3.42
N LYS A 129 -5.97 15.22 3.72
CA LYS A 129 -5.58 16.64 3.57
C LYS A 129 -5.80 17.14 2.14
N ASN A 130 -5.68 16.25 1.14
CA ASN A 130 -5.85 16.57 -0.27
C ASN A 130 -7.29 16.47 -0.77
N ASP A 131 -8.07 15.51 -0.29
CA ASP A 131 -9.51 15.42 -0.58
C ASP A 131 -10.25 16.70 -0.18
N ASP A 132 -9.86 17.30 0.95
CA ASP A 132 -10.44 18.56 1.43
C ASP A 132 -10.05 19.78 0.59
N LYS A 133 -8.96 19.72 -0.18
CA LYS A 133 -8.47 20.85 -0.99
C LYS A 133 -8.94 20.81 -2.46
N HIS A 134 -8.98 19.64 -3.08
CA HIS A 134 -9.10 19.54 -4.54
C HIS A 134 -10.33 18.75 -5.02
N TYR A 135 -10.71 17.65 -4.35
CA TYR A 135 -11.66 16.69 -4.94
C TYR A 135 -13.15 17.05 -4.72
N LYS A 136 -13.50 17.65 -3.57
CA LYS A 136 -14.88 18.09 -3.30
C LYS A 136 -15.38 19.14 -4.30
N LYS A 137 -14.48 19.93 -4.90
CA LYS A 137 -14.84 20.99 -5.84
C LYS A 137 -15.22 20.47 -7.23
N GLU A 138 -14.62 19.39 -7.71
CA GLU A 138 -14.79 18.95 -9.10
C GLU A 138 -15.90 17.92 -9.31
N HIS A 139 -16.22 17.10 -8.30
CA HIS A 139 -17.07 15.92 -8.52
C HIS A 139 -18.26 15.77 -7.58
N GLY A 140 -18.45 16.65 -6.59
CA GLY A 140 -19.66 16.70 -5.75
C GLY A 140 -20.02 15.43 -4.97
N GLN A 141 -19.16 14.41 -4.95
CA GLN A 141 -19.40 13.13 -4.29
C GLN A 141 -18.38 12.88 -3.19
N ASN A 142 -18.84 12.34 -2.06
CA ASN A 142 -17.98 11.83 -1.00
C ASN A 142 -17.27 10.56 -1.51
N ARG A 143 -15.96 10.64 -1.75
CA ARG A 143 -15.14 9.45 -1.93
C ARG A 143 -14.95 8.78 -0.57
N ILE A 144 -15.34 7.52 -0.49
CA ILE A 144 -15.00 6.66 0.62
C ILE A 144 -13.65 6.03 0.28
N ARG A 145 -12.76 5.88 1.24
CA ARG A 145 -11.49 5.15 1.02
C ARG A 145 -11.59 3.79 1.65
N ALA A 146 -10.89 2.81 1.10
CA ALA A 146 -10.81 1.50 1.68
C ALA A 146 -9.37 0.97 1.70
N ILE A 147 -9.04 0.25 2.76
CA ILE A 147 -7.81 -0.53 2.88
C ILE A 147 -8.16 -1.97 2.56
N SER A 148 -7.47 -2.56 1.60
CA SER A 148 -7.57 -3.99 1.31
C SER A 148 -6.27 -4.70 1.67
N ILE A 149 -6.39 -5.87 2.28
CA ILE A 149 -5.31 -6.85 2.37
C ILE A 149 -5.53 -7.85 1.25
N GLU A 150 -4.51 -7.97 0.42
CA GLU A 150 -4.48 -8.80 -0.76
C GLU A 150 -3.35 -9.81 -0.62
N LYS A 151 -3.64 -11.11 -0.70
CA LYS A 151 -2.63 -12.17 -0.75
C LYS A 151 -2.58 -12.77 -2.14
N ARG A 152 -1.36 -12.97 -2.62
CA ARG A 152 -1.07 -13.50 -3.95
C ARG A 152 -1.21 -15.03 -3.94
N LYS A 153 -1.73 -15.62 -5.02
CA LYS A 153 -2.01 -17.06 -5.10
C LYS A 153 -1.62 -17.63 -6.45
N LYS A 154 -1.10 -18.86 -6.46
CA LYS A 154 -0.78 -19.59 -7.69
C LYS A 154 -1.99 -19.64 -8.62
N GLY A 155 -1.81 -19.22 -9.88
CA GLY A 155 -2.85 -19.23 -10.90
C GLY A 155 -4.01 -18.25 -10.67
N LYS A 156 -3.93 -17.33 -9.70
CA LYS A 156 -4.95 -16.28 -9.46
C LYS A 156 -4.27 -14.93 -9.28
N ARG A 157 -4.79 -13.89 -9.94
CA ARG A 157 -4.24 -12.53 -9.86
C ARG A 157 -4.17 -12.00 -8.42
N VAL A 158 -5.21 -12.13 -7.61
CA VAL A 158 -5.20 -11.70 -6.20
C VAL A 158 -6.32 -12.43 -5.43
N LYS A 159 -6.09 -12.81 -4.17
CA LYS A 159 -7.16 -13.10 -3.21
C LYS A 159 -7.27 -11.94 -2.22
N ILE A 160 -8.39 -11.21 -2.23
CA ILE A 160 -8.68 -10.24 -1.19
C ILE A 160 -9.01 -11.00 0.11
N ILE A 161 -8.26 -10.74 1.16
CA ILE A 161 -8.44 -11.36 2.48
C ILE A 161 -9.46 -10.57 3.29
N LYS A 162 -9.35 -9.23 3.27
CA LYS A 162 -10.22 -8.34 4.02
C LYS A 162 -10.19 -6.94 3.42
N ILE A 163 -11.29 -6.21 3.57
CA ILE A 163 -11.40 -4.79 3.29
C ILE A 163 -11.87 -4.08 4.56
N ILE A 164 -11.35 -2.87 4.80
CA ILE A 164 -11.84 -1.93 5.81
C ILE A 164 -12.19 -0.64 5.10
N GLN A 165 -13.38 -0.13 5.38
CA GLN A 165 -13.80 1.19 4.94
C GLN A 165 -13.22 2.24 5.89
N ILE A 166 -12.58 3.27 5.34
CA ILE A 166 -12.07 4.41 6.07
C ILE A 166 -13.12 5.51 5.99
N GLU A 167 -14.03 5.53 6.95
CA GLU A 167 -15.05 6.59 7.07
C GLU A 167 -14.52 7.76 7.91
N ASN A 168 -13.65 7.51 8.89
CA ASN A 168 -13.05 8.51 9.78
C ASN A 168 -11.63 8.10 10.20
N ALA A 169 -10.63 8.52 9.42
CA ALA A 169 -9.21 8.20 9.63
C ALA A 169 -8.63 8.60 11.01
N ASP A 170 -9.29 9.53 11.72
CA ASP A 170 -8.75 10.15 12.93
C ASP A 170 -9.00 9.32 14.21
N LYS A 171 -9.62 8.15 14.09
CA LYS A 171 -9.97 7.31 15.25
C LYS A 171 -8.99 6.16 15.46
N LEU A 172 -8.74 5.86 16.74
CA LEU A 172 -8.20 4.58 17.26
C LEU A 172 -8.85 3.34 16.63
N GLU A 173 -10.09 3.47 16.12
CA GLU A 173 -10.82 2.43 15.39
C GLU A 173 -10.10 1.99 14.11
N THR A 174 -9.55 2.92 13.30
CA THR A 174 -8.82 2.58 12.07
C THR A 174 -7.54 1.81 12.40
N GLU A 175 -6.79 2.27 13.40
CA GLU A 175 -5.58 1.58 13.88
C GLU A 175 -5.90 0.16 14.39
N LYS A 176 -6.94 0.03 15.23
CA LYS A 176 -7.39 -1.26 15.77
C LYS A 176 -7.82 -2.21 14.66
N ASP A 177 -8.50 -1.71 13.63
CA ASP A 177 -8.95 -2.52 12.52
C ASP A 177 -7.79 -2.96 11.62
N ILE A 178 -6.83 -2.08 11.33
CA ILE A 178 -5.58 -2.45 10.62
C ILE A 178 -4.81 -3.50 11.44
N LYS A 179 -4.64 -3.31 12.75
CA LYS A 179 -4.03 -4.32 13.65
C LYS A 179 -4.74 -5.66 13.54
N LYS A 180 -6.08 -5.67 13.63
CA LYS A 180 -6.90 -6.88 13.55
C LYS A 180 -6.77 -7.56 12.18
N MET A 181 -6.66 -6.77 11.12
CA MET A 181 -6.41 -7.20 9.75
C MET A 181 -5.06 -7.91 9.63
N LEU A 182 -3.98 -7.26 10.06
CA LEU A 182 -2.61 -7.77 9.97
C LEU A 182 -2.40 -9.01 10.85
N ARG A 183 -3.06 -9.09 12.01
CA ARG A 183 -3.01 -10.29 12.85
C ARG A 183 -3.60 -11.55 12.20
N ARG A 184 -4.49 -11.40 11.20
CA ARG A 184 -5.05 -12.54 10.44
C ARG A 184 -4.14 -13.06 9.33
N LEU A 185 -3.00 -12.40 9.12
CA LEU A 185 -1.96 -12.85 8.20
C LEU A 185 -1.00 -13.85 8.86
N LYS A 186 -0.96 -13.88 10.20
CA LYS A 186 -0.26 -14.90 10.99
C LYS A 186 -0.97 -16.24 10.85
#